data_AF-A0A645FVL5-F1
#
_entry.id   AF-A0A645FVL5-F1
#
_cell.length_a   1.000
_cell.length_b   1.000
_cell.length_c   1.000
_cell.angle_alpha   90.00
_cell.angle_beta   90.00
_cell.angle_gamma   90.00
#
_symmetry.space_group_name_H-M   'P 1'
#
loop_
_entity.id
_entity.type
_entity.pdbx_description
1 polymer ?
#
loop_
_entity_poly.entity_id
_entity_poly.type
_entity_poly.pdbx_seq_one_letter_code
_entity_poly.pdbx_strand_id
1 'polypeptide(L)'
;MLGPNDVADRIPVFWDCDYFTELEAHEFGHSFIPISGEEHFAELIEKSEHLLEPISEEMAGLAYSDWDTVLEELILRACVIEMMKYYNPRRAEQLLAEERENGFIYIDTVCKSINKYLAHRAIYKNFNTFIPVIIEDLIVTYPQ
;
A
#
# COMPACT_ATOMS: atom_id res chain seq x y z
N MET A 1 -5.83 -7.82 13.13
CA MET A 1 -6.24 -8.00 14.55
C MET A 1 -5.00 -8.35 15.36
N LEU A 2 -4.61 -7.54 16.36
CA LEU A 2 -3.48 -7.86 17.24
C LEU A 2 -3.93 -8.86 18.31
N GLY A 3 -3.85 -10.15 18.00
CA GLY A 3 -4.34 -11.22 18.87
C GLY A 3 -3.74 -12.58 18.53
N PRO A 4 -4.01 -13.60 19.34
CA PRO A 4 -3.60 -14.95 19.03
C PRO A 4 -4.31 -15.43 17.77
N ASN A 5 -3.58 -16.13 16.92
CA ASN A 5 -4.14 -16.75 15.71
C ASN A 5 -4.67 -18.16 15.99
N ASP A 6 -4.16 -18.82 17.01
CA ASP A 6 -4.54 -20.19 17.35
C ASP A 6 -4.38 -20.45 18.86
N VAL A 7 -4.81 -21.62 19.31
CA VAL A 7 -4.60 -22.12 20.67
C VAL A 7 -4.03 -23.53 20.61
N ALA A 8 -2.78 -23.69 21.02
CA ALA A 8 -2.12 -25.00 21.14
C ALA A 8 -1.99 -25.35 22.63
N ASP A 9 -2.51 -26.50 23.04
CA ASP A 9 -2.45 -26.98 24.43
C ASP A 9 -2.94 -25.95 25.48
N ARG A 10 -4.01 -25.21 25.13
CA ARG A 10 -4.59 -24.11 25.94
C ARG A 10 -3.66 -22.90 26.11
N ILE A 11 -2.59 -22.81 25.32
CA ILE A 11 -1.70 -21.66 25.24
C ILE A 11 -2.01 -20.91 23.93
N PRO A 12 -2.27 -19.59 23.99
CA PRO A 12 -2.44 -18.79 22.78
C PRO A 12 -1.17 -18.79 21.93
N VAL A 13 -1.32 -19.09 20.64
CA VAL A 13 -0.26 -19.03 19.64
C VAL A 13 -0.44 -17.75 18.85
N PHE A 14 0.62 -16.96 18.79
CA PHE A 14 0.65 -15.74 18.00
C PHE A 14 1.36 -15.98 16.68
N TRP A 15 1.12 -15.08 15.74
CA TRP A 15 1.87 -15.02 14.49
C TRP A 15 3.35 -14.75 14.72
N ASP A 16 4.15 -14.91 13.67
CA ASP A 16 5.58 -14.64 13.73
C ASP A 16 5.90 -13.14 13.75
N CYS A 17 7.18 -12.83 13.98
CA CYS A 17 7.65 -11.44 14.06
C CYS A 17 7.52 -10.69 12.74
N ASP A 18 7.58 -11.38 11.60
CA ASP A 18 7.43 -10.77 10.28
C ASP A 18 5.99 -10.26 10.12
N TYR A 19 5.00 -11.10 10.41
CA TYR A 19 3.58 -10.72 10.40
C TYR A 19 3.30 -9.53 11.33
N PHE A 20 3.84 -9.54 12.55
CA PHE A 20 3.64 -8.40 13.46
C PHE A 20 4.28 -7.12 12.94
N THR A 21 5.46 -7.21 12.33
CA THR A 21 6.14 -6.04 11.74
C THR A 21 5.32 -5.48 10.59
N GLU A 22 4.79 -6.34 9.71
CA GLU A 22 3.91 -5.95 8.61
C GLU A 22 2.63 -5.29 9.11
N LEU A 23 1.94 -5.92 10.07
CA LEU A 23 0.69 -5.44 10.63
C LEU A 23 0.88 -4.10 11.37
N GLU A 24 1.91 -3.99 12.20
CA GLU A 24 2.23 -2.75 12.90
C GLU A 24 2.51 -1.62 11.91
N ALA A 25 3.35 -1.89 10.90
CA ALA A 25 3.68 -0.91 9.88
C ALA A 25 2.46 -0.47 9.05
N HIS A 26 1.56 -1.40 8.74
CA HIS A 26 0.32 -1.12 8.02
C HIS A 26 -0.63 -0.25 8.84
N GLU A 27 -1.03 -0.72 10.02
CA GLU A 27 -2.04 -0.05 10.86
C GLU A 27 -1.53 1.31 11.37
N PHE A 28 -0.24 1.41 11.70
CA PHE A 28 0.36 2.69 12.06
C PHE A 28 0.52 3.63 10.85
N GLY A 29 0.82 3.07 9.67
CA GLY A 29 1.04 3.81 8.44
C GLY A 29 -0.21 4.56 7.94
N HIS A 30 -1.41 4.05 8.22
CA HIS A 30 -2.68 4.76 7.97
C HIS A 30 -2.74 6.17 8.59
N SER A 31 -1.98 6.43 9.67
CA SER A 31 -1.89 7.76 10.27
C SER A 31 -1.08 8.78 9.45
N PHE A 32 -0.39 8.36 8.38
CA PHE A 32 0.55 9.18 7.60
C PHE A 32 0.18 9.34 6.13
N ILE A 33 -0.82 8.61 5.65
CA ILE A 33 -1.25 8.59 4.24
C ILE A 33 -2.76 8.88 4.18
N PRO A 34 -3.24 10.08 4.55
CA PRO A 34 -4.64 10.42 4.38
C PRO A 34 -4.87 10.83 2.91
N ILE A 35 -5.45 9.95 2.10
CA ILE A 35 -5.84 10.29 0.72
C ILE A 35 -7.36 10.44 0.64
N SER A 36 -8.07 9.48 1.21
CA SER A 36 -9.53 9.45 1.23
C SER A 36 -10.07 10.69 1.96
N GLY A 37 -10.90 11.47 1.27
CA GLY A 37 -11.51 12.69 1.82
C GLY A 37 -10.63 13.95 1.82
N GLU A 38 -9.41 13.91 1.27
CA GLU A 38 -8.53 15.07 1.15
C GLU A 38 -8.76 15.84 -0.16
N GLU A 39 -9.38 17.03 -0.07
CA GLU A 39 -9.78 17.84 -1.25
C GLU A 39 -8.62 18.15 -2.21
N HIS A 40 -7.40 18.26 -1.69
CA HIS A 40 -6.22 18.60 -2.50
C HIS A 40 -5.77 17.47 -3.42
N PHE A 41 -6.28 16.24 -3.25
CA PHE A 41 -6.06 15.11 -4.15
C PHE A 41 -7.22 14.85 -5.11
N ALA A 42 -8.37 15.52 -4.94
CA ALA A 42 -9.60 15.21 -5.69
C ALA A 42 -9.40 15.18 -7.22
N GLU A 43 -8.71 16.18 -7.79
CA GLU A 43 -8.44 16.23 -9.24
C GLU A 43 -7.56 15.05 -9.72
N LEU A 44 -6.61 14.61 -8.91
CA LEU A 44 -5.72 13.49 -9.25
C LEU A 44 -6.45 12.14 -9.12
N ILE A 45 -7.31 12.02 -8.10
CA ILE A 45 -8.17 10.85 -7.90
C ILE A 45 -9.10 10.71 -9.11
N GLU A 46 -9.80 11.77 -9.51
CA GLU A 46 -10.69 11.77 -10.70
C GLU A 46 -9.93 11.37 -11.97
N LYS A 47 -8.72 11.92 -12.20
CA LYS A 47 -7.90 11.58 -13.36
C LYS A 47 -7.37 10.15 -13.39
N SER A 48 -7.35 9.47 -12.25
CA SER A 48 -6.86 8.09 -12.12
C SER A 48 -7.96 7.07 -11.84
N GLU A 49 -9.22 7.50 -11.75
CA GLU A 49 -10.36 6.64 -11.40
C GLU A 49 -10.57 5.47 -12.36
N HIS A 50 -10.18 5.62 -13.63
CA HIS A 50 -10.22 4.53 -14.62
C HIS A 50 -9.38 3.31 -14.24
N LEU A 51 -8.42 3.47 -13.32
CA LEU A 51 -7.57 2.39 -12.84
C LEU A 51 -8.29 1.43 -11.90
N LEU A 52 -9.44 1.80 -11.33
CA LEU A 52 -10.24 0.90 -10.52
C LEU A 52 -10.86 -0.22 -11.36
N GLU A 53 -11.30 0.08 -12.58
CA GLU A 53 -12.12 -0.85 -13.36
C GLU A 53 -11.44 -2.21 -13.63
N PRO A 54 -10.14 -2.29 -13.98
CA PRO A 54 -9.47 -3.58 -14.19
C PRO A 54 -9.33 -4.47 -12.94
N ILE A 55 -9.54 -3.93 -11.73
CA ILE A 55 -9.35 -4.63 -10.45
C ILE A 55 -10.59 -4.56 -9.55
N SER A 56 -11.73 -4.11 -10.09
CA SER A 56 -12.92 -3.78 -9.30
C SER A 56 -13.51 -5.01 -8.61
N GLU A 57 -13.48 -6.19 -9.24
CA GLU A 57 -13.95 -7.44 -8.65
C GLU A 57 -13.08 -7.89 -7.47
N GLU A 58 -11.76 -7.86 -7.62
CA GLU A 58 -10.80 -8.20 -6.56
C GLU A 58 -10.91 -7.23 -5.39
N MET A 59 -10.96 -5.91 -5.66
CA MET A 59 -11.07 -4.88 -4.64
C MET A 59 -12.40 -4.96 -3.87
N ALA A 60 -13.51 -5.23 -4.56
CA ALA A 60 -14.80 -5.45 -3.92
C ALA A 60 -14.79 -6.67 -2.97
N GLY A 61 -14.04 -7.72 -3.33
CA GLY A 61 -13.81 -8.90 -2.47
C GLY A 61 -13.09 -8.56 -1.15
N LEU A 62 -12.31 -7.48 -1.14
CA LEU A 62 -11.62 -6.93 0.04
C LEU A 62 -12.41 -5.82 0.75
N ALA A 63 -13.66 -5.57 0.33
CA ALA A 63 -14.52 -4.47 0.79
C ALA A 63 -13.98 -3.07 0.46
N TYR A 64 -13.19 -2.94 -0.61
CA TYR A 64 -12.77 -1.67 -1.19
C TYR A 64 -13.63 -1.35 -2.42
N SER A 65 -14.56 -0.40 -2.28
CA SER A 65 -15.51 -0.03 -3.35
C SER A 65 -15.13 1.22 -4.14
N ASP A 66 -14.27 2.06 -3.58
CA ASP A 66 -14.00 3.40 -4.10
C ASP A 66 -12.50 3.58 -4.38
N TRP A 67 -12.18 4.30 -5.45
CA TRP A 67 -10.80 4.39 -5.96
C TRP A 67 -9.85 5.07 -4.97
N ASP A 68 -10.31 6.09 -4.25
CA ASP A 68 -9.49 6.79 -3.25
C ASP A 68 -9.04 5.85 -2.11
N THR A 69 -9.94 4.99 -1.65
CA THR A 69 -9.66 3.96 -0.64
C THR A 69 -8.67 2.92 -1.18
N VAL A 70 -8.88 2.44 -2.42
CA VAL A 70 -7.95 1.50 -3.07
C VAL A 70 -6.56 2.11 -3.24
N LEU A 71 -6.50 3.39 -3.64
CA LEU A 71 -5.25 4.12 -3.84
C LEU A 71 -4.48 4.34 -2.53
N GLU A 72 -5.18 4.67 -1.45
CA GLU A 72 -4.62 4.78 -0.10
C GLU A 72 -3.97 3.46 0.35
N GLU A 73 -4.73 2.36 0.24
CA GLU A 73 -4.27 1.01 0.54
C GLU A 73 -3.08 0.58 -0.32
N LEU A 74 -3.14 0.83 -1.63
CA LEU A 74 -2.07 0.52 -2.57
C LEU A 74 -0.76 1.22 -2.18
N ILE A 75 -0.83 2.51 -1.85
CA ILE A 75 0.35 3.30 -1.46
C ILE A 75 0.90 2.83 -0.11
N LEU A 76 0.03 2.60 0.86
CA LEU A 76 0.42 2.08 2.17
C LEU A 76 1.09 0.70 2.07
N ARG A 77 0.48 -0.24 1.34
CA ARG A 77 1.02 -1.59 1.11
C ARG A 77 2.39 -1.54 0.46
N ALA A 78 2.58 -0.66 -0.53
CA ALA A 78 3.88 -0.44 -1.13
C ALA A 78 4.91 0.12 -0.13
N CYS A 79 4.52 1.03 0.76
CA CYS A 79 5.39 1.52 1.83
C CYS A 79 5.81 0.39 2.78
N VAL A 80 4.89 -0.49 3.17
CA VAL A 80 5.18 -1.66 4.01
C VAL A 80 6.17 -2.59 3.33
N ILE A 81 5.99 -2.89 2.04
CA ILE A 81 6.94 -3.69 1.25
C ILE A 81 8.33 -3.05 1.26
N GLU A 82 8.45 -1.75 1.00
CA GLU A 82 9.74 -1.06 1.01
C GLU A 82 10.40 -1.06 2.41
N MET A 83 9.62 -0.95 3.49
CA MET A 83 10.14 -1.08 4.86
C MET A 83 10.62 -2.51 5.14
N MET A 84 9.85 -3.51 4.73
CA MET A 84 10.20 -4.92 4.93
C MET A 84 11.48 -5.31 4.19
N LYS A 85 11.84 -4.65 3.08
CA LYS A 85 13.15 -4.88 2.42
C LYS A 85 14.35 -4.60 3.33
N TYR A 86 14.22 -3.69 4.29
CA TYR A 86 15.29 -3.41 5.26
C TYR A 86 15.30 -4.38 6.43
N TYR A 87 14.13 -4.93 6.79
CA TYR A 87 13.96 -5.84 7.92
C TYR A 87 14.20 -7.31 7.53
N ASN A 88 13.50 -7.77 6.49
CA ASN A 88 13.55 -9.13 5.97
C ASN A 88 13.30 -9.12 4.44
N PRO A 89 14.35 -9.03 3.61
CA PRO A 89 14.22 -8.96 2.15
C PRO A 89 13.46 -10.13 1.54
N ARG A 90 13.65 -11.35 2.05
CA ARG A 90 12.97 -12.54 1.55
C ARG A 90 11.47 -12.47 1.80
N ARG A 91 11.07 -12.02 2.99
CA ARG A 91 9.65 -11.82 3.30
C ARG A 91 9.06 -10.68 2.48
N ALA A 92 9.80 -9.59 2.25
CA ALA A 92 9.35 -8.49 1.40
C ALA A 92 9.03 -8.94 -0.05
N GLU A 93 9.84 -9.84 -0.61
CA GLU A 93 9.58 -10.44 -1.92
C GLU A 93 8.30 -11.29 -1.93
N GLN A 94 8.05 -12.05 -0.84
CA GLN A 94 6.83 -12.84 -0.67
C GLN A 94 5.60 -11.94 -0.52
N LEU A 95 5.69 -10.92 0.35
CA LEU A 95 4.62 -9.95 0.56
C LEU A 95 4.26 -9.23 -0.75
N LEU A 96 5.25 -8.80 -1.53
CA LEU A 96 5.00 -8.21 -2.85
C LEU A 96 4.29 -9.17 -3.81
N ALA A 97 4.59 -10.47 -3.77
CA ALA A 97 3.87 -11.46 -4.57
C ALA A 97 2.43 -11.65 -4.07
N GLU A 98 2.22 -11.74 -2.75
CA GLU A 98 0.91 -11.85 -2.11
C GLU A 98 0.01 -10.64 -2.46
N GLU A 99 0.52 -9.41 -2.41
CA GLU A 99 -0.25 -8.21 -2.77
C GLU A 99 -0.68 -8.22 -4.25
N ARG A 100 0.16 -8.71 -5.16
CA ARG A 100 -0.22 -8.88 -6.57
C ARG A 100 -1.32 -9.92 -6.74
N GLU A 101 -1.21 -11.05 -6.03
CA GLU A 101 -2.22 -12.11 -6.03
C GLU A 101 -3.56 -11.65 -5.45
N ASN A 102 -3.53 -10.69 -4.51
CA ASN A 102 -4.72 -10.05 -3.93
C ASN A 102 -5.35 -8.96 -4.84
N GLY A 103 -4.84 -8.77 -6.06
CA GLY A 103 -5.40 -7.82 -7.04
C GLY A 103 -4.77 -6.43 -7.05
N PHE A 104 -3.73 -6.16 -6.24
CA PHE A 104 -2.98 -4.89 -6.32
C PHE A 104 -2.01 -4.88 -7.50
N ILE A 105 -2.52 -4.96 -8.74
CA ILE A 105 -1.70 -5.10 -9.96
C ILE A 105 -0.74 -3.92 -10.20
N TYR A 106 -1.01 -2.76 -9.60
CA TYR A 106 -0.22 -1.54 -9.75
C TYR A 106 0.92 -1.40 -8.71
N ILE A 107 1.04 -2.34 -7.77
CA ILE A 107 1.94 -2.25 -6.61
C ILE A 107 3.41 -2.07 -7.01
N ASP A 108 3.84 -2.66 -8.13
CA ASP A 108 5.19 -2.52 -8.66
C ASP A 108 5.53 -1.08 -9.07
N THR A 109 4.57 -0.39 -9.67
CA THR A 109 4.74 1.00 -10.11
C THR A 109 4.88 1.89 -8.90
N VAL A 110 4.05 1.69 -7.87
CA VAL A 110 4.13 2.45 -6.63
C VAL A 110 5.42 2.16 -5.86
N CYS A 111 5.86 0.89 -5.75
CA CYS A 111 7.16 0.54 -5.18
C CYS A 111 8.32 1.27 -5.87
N LYS A 112 8.29 1.35 -7.20
CA LYS A 112 9.30 2.11 -7.97
C LYS A 112 9.24 3.61 -7.65
N SER A 113 8.05 4.20 -7.56
CA SER A 113 7.89 5.61 -7.19
C SER A 113 8.41 5.88 -5.78
N ILE A 114 8.11 5.03 -4.80
CA ILE A 114 8.65 5.16 -3.43
C ILE A 114 10.18 5.08 -3.43
N ASN A 115 10.78 4.19 -4.22
CA ASN A 115 12.23 4.14 -4.36
C ASN A 115 12.82 5.43 -4.94
N LYS A 116 12.14 6.10 -5.89
CA LYS A 116 12.54 7.43 -6.37
C LYS A 116 12.49 8.46 -5.24
N TYR A 117 11.47 8.41 -4.38
CA TYR A 117 11.36 9.27 -3.20
C TYR A 117 12.47 9.02 -2.19
N LEU A 118 12.77 7.77 -1.86
CA LEU A 118 13.84 7.42 -0.93
C LEU A 118 15.20 7.91 -1.44
N ALA A 119 15.48 7.76 -2.73
CA ALA A 119 16.71 8.23 -3.36
C ALA A 119 16.87 9.76 -3.35
N HIS A 120 15.76 10.51 -3.34
CA HIS A 120 15.75 11.97 -3.40
C HIS A 120 15.06 12.60 -2.18
N ARG A 121 15.02 11.91 -1.04
CA ARG A 121 14.21 12.30 0.13
C ARG A 121 14.43 13.75 0.58
N ALA A 122 15.64 14.28 0.39
CA ALA A 122 16.03 15.64 0.77
C ALA A 122 15.26 16.75 0.02
N ILE A 123 14.69 16.49 -1.16
CA ILE A 123 13.97 17.50 -1.95
C ILE A 123 12.48 17.58 -1.59
N TYR A 124 11.96 16.60 -0.87
CA TYR A 124 10.55 16.52 -0.47
C TYR A 124 10.37 16.94 0.98
N LYS A 125 9.39 17.80 1.25
CA LYS A 125 9.12 18.30 2.61
C LYS A 125 8.62 17.17 3.52
N ASN A 126 7.63 16.42 3.03
CA ASN A 126 7.05 15.26 3.71
C ASN A 126 6.49 14.28 2.67
N PHE A 127 6.02 13.11 3.12
CA PHE A 127 5.47 12.10 2.23
C PHE A 127 4.19 12.58 1.52
N ASN A 128 3.37 13.40 2.18
CA ASN A 128 2.16 13.98 1.59
C ASN A 128 2.46 14.78 0.30
N THR A 129 3.58 15.54 0.28
CA THR A 129 4.01 16.26 -0.93
C THR A 129 4.51 15.35 -2.07
N PHE A 130 4.72 14.07 -1.81
CA PHE A 130 5.15 13.08 -2.80
C PHE A 130 4.01 12.23 -3.37
N ILE A 131 2.89 12.10 -2.65
CA ILE A 131 1.70 11.35 -3.12
C ILE A 131 1.27 11.77 -4.55
N PRO A 132 1.22 13.07 -4.92
CA PRO A 132 0.89 13.47 -6.29
C PRO A 132 1.77 12.84 -7.35
N VAL A 133 3.08 12.71 -7.09
CA VAL A 133 4.05 12.13 -8.02
C VAL A 133 3.78 10.63 -8.23
N ILE A 134 3.34 9.94 -7.17
CA ILE A 134 2.94 8.52 -7.27
C ILE A 134 1.72 8.38 -8.19
N ILE A 135 0.70 9.22 -8.00
CA ILE A 135 -0.53 9.17 -8.82
C ILE A 135 -0.23 9.53 -10.28
N GLU A 136 0.61 10.53 -10.52
CA GLU A 136 1.08 10.88 -11.86
C GLU A 136 1.84 9.72 -12.53
N ASP A 137 2.75 9.05 -11.81
CA ASP A 137 3.46 7.86 -12.30
C ASP A 137 2.47 6.74 -12.69
N LEU A 138 1.39 6.55 -11.93
CA LEU A 138 0.32 5.59 -12.25
C LEU A 138 -0.41 5.98 -13.54
N ILE A 139 -0.86 7.23 -13.67
CA ILE A 139 -1.56 7.73 -14.87
C ILE A 139 -0.68 7.59 -16.12
N VAL A 140 0.61 7.93 -16.03
CA VAL A 140 1.55 7.83 -17.14
C VAL A 140 1.82 6.38 -17.53
N THR A 141 1.88 5.48 -16.55
CA THR A 141 2.15 4.05 -16.80
C THR A 141 0.93 3.32 -17.33
N TYR A 142 -0.27 3.71 -16.89
CA TYR A 142 -1.54 3.06 -17.21
C TYR A 142 -2.55 4.11 -17.72
N PRO A 143 -2.40 4.56 -18.99
CA PRO A 143 -3.33 5.51 -19.59
C PRO A 143 -4.73 4.88 -19.79
N GLN A 144 -5.74 5.74 -19.90
CA GLN A 144 -7.11 5.38 -20.30
C GLN A 144 -7.18 4.69 -21.66
#